data_AF-A0A1M7UYU0-F1
#
_entry.id   AF-A0A1M7UYU0-F1
#
_cell.length_a   1.000
_cell.length_b   1.000
_cell.length_c   1.000
_cell.angle_alpha   90.00
_cell.angle_beta   90.00
_cell.angle_gamma   90.00
#
_symmetry.space_group_name_H-M   'P 1'
#
loop_
_entity.id
_entity.type
_entity.pdbx_description
1 polymer ?
#
loop_
_entity_poly.entity_id
_entity_poly.type
_entity_poly.pdbx_seq_one_letter_code
_entity_poly.pdbx_strand_id
1 'polypeptide(L)'
;MKRLRKLPALFLAALLSVTALPNTAMAQLPVLYQDHSQQTVTDGVTVENISRFTTGGWLNINVLRVDMTNPYVKIDTLSNDSITDDLVSISALAEKEGAVAAVNSSFFNPLTAGKGYADGPTVRAGDLLSTSAWYNRSKNEMASLSVDY
;
A
#
# COMPACT_ATOMS: atom_id res chain seq x y z
N MET A 1 -52.23 -9.30 -24.05
CA MET A 1 -51.00 -8.64 -24.59
C MET A 1 -50.13 -7.91 -23.54
N LYS A 2 -50.63 -7.53 -22.34
CA LYS A 2 -49.81 -6.82 -21.32
C LYS A 2 -48.67 -7.64 -20.68
N ARG A 3 -48.74 -8.98 -20.66
CA ARG A 3 -47.70 -9.85 -20.08
C ARG A 3 -46.42 -9.96 -20.94
N LEU A 4 -46.51 -9.81 -22.27
CA LEU A 4 -45.34 -9.86 -23.16
C LEU A 4 -44.47 -8.60 -23.14
N ARG A 5 -44.97 -7.46 -22.63
CA ARG A 5 -44.20 -6.21 -22.52
C ARG A 5 -43.11 -6.25 -21.45
N LYS A 6 -43.18 -7.20 -20.50
CA LYS A 6 -42.19 -7.37 -19.44
C LYS A 6 -41.08 -8.37 -19.79
N LEU A 7 -41.21 -9.12 -20.89
CA LEU A 7 -40.18 -10.06 -21.36
C LEU A 7 -38.82 -9.41 -21.61
N PRO A 8 -38.71 -8.26 -22.31
CA PRO A 8 -37.40 -7.64 -22.56
C PRO A 8 -36.76 -7.11 -21.27
N ALA A 9 -37.56 -6.61 -20.33
CA ALA A 9 -37.06 -6.18 -19.02
C ALA A 9 -36.58 -7.36 -18.16
N LEU A 10 -37.27 -8.52 -18.23
CA LEU A 10 -36.83 -9.75 -17.57
C LEU A 10 -35.55 -10.30 -18.21
N PHE A 11 -35.45 -10.24 -19.55
CA PHE A 11 -34.24 -10.62 -20.28
C PHE A 11 -33.06 -9.74 -19.92
N LEU A 12 -33.25 -8.42 -19.85
CA LEU A 12 -32.20 -7.49 -19.47
C LEU A 12 -31.78 -7.66 -18.00
N ALA A 13 -32.72 -7.89 -17.10
CA ALA A 13 -32.43 -8.20 -15.69
C ALA A 13 -31.66 -9.53 -15.55
N ALA A 14 -32.03 -10.56 -16.32
CA ALA A 14 -31.31 -11.82 -16.37
C ALA A 14 -29.89 -11.64 -16.95
N LEU A 15 -29.73 -10.84 -18.00
CA LEU A 15 -28.42 -10.53 -18.60
C LEU A 15 -27.50 -9.79 -17.63
N LEU A 16 -28.04 -8.82 -16.88
CA LEU A 16 -27.33 -8.07 -15.84
C LEU A 16 -26.96 -8.93 -14.63
N SER A 17 -27.74 -9.97 -14.30
CA SER A 17 -27.38 -10.90 -13.23
C SER A 17 -26.25 -11.88 -13.60
N VAL A 18 -26.00 -12.13 -14.88
CA VAL A 18 -24.90 -13.00 -15.34
C VAL A 18 -23.54 -12.29 -15.27
N THR A 19 -23.51 -10.95 -15.34
CA THR A 19 -22.26 -10.18 -15.20
C THR A 19 -21.82 -9.97 -13.75
N ALA A 20 -22.62 -10.40 -12.77
CA ALA A 20 -22.33 -10.33 -11.35
C ALA A 20 -21.70 -11.62 -10.78
N LEU A 21 -21.18 -12.50 -11.64
CA LEU A 21 -20.35 -13.61 -11.17
C LEU A 21 -19.07 -13.02 -10.56
N PRO A 22 -18.71 -13.39 -9.32
CA PRO A 22 -17.47 -12.93 -8.72
C PRO A 22 -16.32 -13.48 -9.56
N ASN A 23 -15.67 -12.61 -10.34
CA ASN A 23 -14.37 -12.93 -10.91
C ASN A 23 -13.40 -13.10 -9.74
N THR A 24 -13.06 -14.34 -9.42
CA THR A 24 -11.92 -14.61 -8.55
C THR A 24 -10.68 -14.14 -9.29
N ALA A 25 -10.13 -13.00 -8.87
CA ALA A 25 -8.82 -12.56 -9.33
C ALA A 25 -7.79 -13.62 -8.91
N MET A 26 -7.41 -14.49 -9.83
CA MET A 26 -6.36 -15.49 -9.65
C MET A 26 -4.98 -14.83 -9.76
N ALA A 27 -4.70 -13.88 -8.87
CA ALA A 27 -3.40 -13.20 -8.82
C ALA A 27 -2.36 -14.02 -8.02
N GLN A 28 -2.80 -15.00 -7.24
CA GLN A 28 -1.90 -15.79 -6.40
C GLN A 28 -1.50 -17.09 -7.08
N LEU A 29 -0.21 -17.20 -7.41
CA LEU A 29 0.40 -18.42 -7.93
C LEU A 29 0.20 -19.57 -6.93
N PRO A 30 -0.17 -20.79 -7.38
CA PRO A 30 -0.28 -21.94 -6.49
C PRO A 30 1.01 -22.17 -5.69
N VAL A 31 0.85 -22.36 -4.38
CA VAL A 31 1.94 -22.63 -3.45
C VAL A 31 2.23 -24.13 -3.44
N LEU A 32 3.46 -24.51 -3.75
CA LEU A 32 3.93 -25.89 -3.79
C LEU A 32 4.59 -26.29 -2.47
N TYR A 33 5.26 -25.34 -1.82
CA TYR A 33 5.91 -25.52 -0.52
C TYR A 33 6.04 -24.18 0.19
N GLN A 34 6.00 -24.19 1.52
CA GLN A 34 6.24 -23.02 2.34
C GLN A 34 6.89 -23.42 3.66
N ASP A 35 7.88 -22.64 4.07
CA ASP A 35 8.42 -22.64 5.42
C ASP A 35 8.42 -21.22 5.98
N HIS A 36 8.42 -21.08 7.30
CA HIS A 36 8.51 -19.78 7.95
C HIS A 36 9.20 -19.84 9.31
N SER A 37 9.83 -18.72 9.68
CA SER A 37 10.39 -18.49 11.01
C SER A 37 9.88 -17.16 11.55
N GLN A 38 9.74 -17.06 12.87
CA GLN A 38 9.25 -15.85 13.53
C GLN A 38 10.15 -15.49 14.72
N GLN A 39 10.41 -14.20 14.88
CA GLN A 39 11.17 -13.63 15.99
C GLN A 39 10.44 -12.44 16.58
N THR A 40 10.44 -12.34 17.91
CA THR A 40 9.95 -11.14 18.62
C THR A 40 10.97 -10.02 18.51
N VAL A 41 10.54 -8.84 18.06
CA VAL A 41 11.39 -7.63 17.99
C VAL A 41 11.27 -6.87 19.31
N THR A 42 10.04 -6.65 19.77
CA THR A 42 9.68 -6.06 21.06
C THR A 42 8.27 -6.54 21.43
N ASP A 43 7.80 -6.21 22.63
CA ASP A 43 6.41 -6.48 23.00
C ASP A 43 5.44 -5.83 21.99
N GLY A 44 4.47 -6.61 21.49
CA GLY A 44 3.54 -6.17 20.44
C GLY A 44 4.09 -6.14 19.01
N VAL A 45 5.36 -6.51 18.75
CA VAL A 45 5.94 -6.51 17.40
C VAL A 45 6.77 -7.77 17.13
N THR A 46 6.47 -8.46 16.03
CA THR A 46 7.24 -9.64 15.58
C THR A 46 7.60 -9.53 14.11
N VAL A 47 8.76 -10.06 13.73
CA VAL A 47 9.17 -10.25 12.34
C VAL A 47 9.05 -11.73 11.97
N GLU A 48 8.49 -12.00 10.80
CA GLU A 48 8.35 -13.34 10.23
C GLU A 48 9.06 -13.36 8.86
N ASN A 49 9.90 -14.38 8.64
CA ASN A 49 10.48 -14.67 7.34
C ASN A 49 9.78 -15.90 6.75
N ILE A 50 9.18 -15.76 5.57
CA ILE A 50 8.46 -16.81 4.86
C ILE A 50 9.21 -17.13 3.57
N SER A 51 9.68 -18.37 3.45
CA SER A 51 10.23 -18.93 2.21
C SER A 51 9.14 -19.72 1.50
N ARG A 52 8.66 -19.21 0.36
CA ARG A 52 7.51 -19.77 -0.35
C ARG A 52 7.89 -20.19 -1.76
N PHE A 53 7.75 -21.47 -2.08
CA PHE A 53 7.87 -21.98 -3.43
C PHE A 53 6.51 -22.00 -4.11
N THR A 54 6.40 -21.29 -5.23
CA THR A 54 5.19 -21.21 -6.06
C THR A 54 5.45 -21.82 -7.44
N THR A 55 4.41 -21.99 -8.24
CA THR A 55 4.56 -22.39 -9.66
C THR A 55 5.39 -21.40 -10.49
N GLY A 56 5.58 -20.16 -10.03
CA GLY A 56 6.42 -19.15 -10.66
C GLY A 56 7.82 -19.01 -10.06
N GLY A 57 8.19 -19.83 -9.06
CA GLY A 57 9.50 -19.79 -8.40
C GLY A 57 9.44 -19.48 -6.90
N TRP A 58 10.62 -19.29 -6.33
CA TRP A 58 10.80 -18.98 -4.91
C TRP A 58 10.54 -17.51 -4.60
N LEU A 59 9.85 -17.27 -3.48
CA LEU A 59 9.61 -15.97 -2.88
C LEU A 59 10.22 -15.95 -1.48
N ASN A 60 10.97 -14.89 -1.18
CA ASN A 60 11.45 -14.58 0.18
C ASN A 60 10.65 -13.38 0.69
N ILE A 61 9.79 -13.60 1.67
CA ILE A 61 8.82 -12.62 2.15
C ILE A 61 9.12 -12.29 3.61
N ASN A 62 9.32 -11.02 3.91
CA ASN A 62 9.47 -10.53 5.28
C ASN A 62 8.18 -9.83 5.71
N VAL A 63 7.62 -10.24 6.85
CA VAL A 63 6.37 -9.71 7.41
C VAL A 63 6.65 -9.11 8.77
N LEU A 64 6.36 -7.83 8.93
CA LEU A 64 6.29 -7.19 10.25
C LEU A 64 4.85 -7.28 10.75
N ARG A 65 4.62 -8.01 11.84
CA ARG A 65 3.32 -8.09 12.51
C ARG A 65 3.34 -7.15 13.70
N VAL A 66 2.35 -6.26 13.74
CA VAL A 66 2.25 -5.18 14.71
C VAL A 66 0.89 -5.26 15.40
N ASP A 67 0.88 -5.39 16.71
CA ASP A 67 -0.33 -5.31 17.54
C ASP A 67 -0.66 -3.85 17.84
N MET A 68 -1.67 -3.32 17.13
CA MET A 68 -2.13 -1.95 17.30
C MET A 68 -2.94 -1.72 18.59
N THR A 69 -3.23 -2.77 19.36
CA THR A 69 -3.88 -2.65 20.68
C THR A 69 -2.87 -2.43 21.81
N ASN A 70 -1.59 -2.72 21.56
CA ASN A 70 -0.52 -2.45 22.52
C ASN A 70 -0.27 -0.93 22.62
N PRO A 71 -0.50 -0.30 23.79
CA PRO A 71 -0.39 1.15 23.94
C PRO A 71 1.07 1.67 23.85
N TYR A 72 2.05 0.77 23.84
CA TYR A 72 3.47 1.10 23.72
C TYR A 72 3.98 0.99 22.28
N VAL A 73 3.12 0.61 21.33
CA VAL A 73 3.46 0.50 19.92
C VAL A 73 2.87 1.68 19.14
N LYS A 74 3.72 2.36 18.37
CA LYS A 74 3.33 3.43 17.46
C LYS A 74 3.84 3.13 16.04
N ILE A 75 2.98 3.35 15.05
CA ILE A 75 3.37 3.43 13.64
C ILE A 75 3.35 4.91 13.24
N ASP A 76 4.42 5.38 12.59
CA ASP A 76 4.51 6.73 12.04
C ASP A 76 5.33 6.70 10.75
N THR A 77 5.27 7.79 9.99
CA THR A 77 6.03 7.95 8.75
C THR A 77 7.46 8.35 9.06
N LEU A 78 8.41 7.67 8.40
CA LEU A 78 9.82 8.07 8.38
C LEU A 78 10.09 8.80 7.06
N SER A 79 10.63 10.01 7.11
CA SER A 79 10.96 10.81 5.94
C SER A 79 12.19 11.67 6.20
N ASN A 80 12.77 12.19 5.13
CA ASN A 80 13.67 13.34 5.24
C ASN A 80 12.94 14.56 5.83
N ASP A 81 13.70 15.54 6.28
CA ASP A 81 13.16 16.76 6.89
C ASP A 81 12.65 17.73 5.80
N SER A 82 13.24 17.69 4.60
CA SER A 82 12.76 18.42 3.42
C SER A 82 12.48 17.51 2.22
N ILE A 83 11.47 17.90 1.43
CA ILE A 83 11.02 17.21 0.20
C ILE A 83 12.10 17.11 -0.88
N THR A 84 13.12 17.97 -0.84
CA THR A 84 14.20 18.03 -1.86
C THR A 84 15.55 17.55 -1.34
N ASP A 85 15.55 16.93 -0.17
CA ASP A 85 16.76 16.34 0.40
C ASP A 85 17.24 15.16 -0.44
N ASP A 86 18.48 14.77 -0.18
CA ASP A 86 19.05 13.59 -0.82
C ASP A 86 18.27 12.34 -0.36
N LEU A 87 18.09 11.37 -1.26
CA LEU A 87 17.43 10.11 -0.96
C LEU A 87 18.24 9.35 0.09
N VAL A 88 17.57 8.96 1.17
CA VAL A 88 18.16 8.22 2.28
C VAL A 88 17.59 6.80 2.32
N SER A 89 18.40 5.82 2.72
CA SER A 89 17.90 4.45 2.90
C SER A 89 16.93 4.37 4.09
N ILE A 90 15.98 3.44 4.02
CA ILE A 90 15.05 3.21 5.13
C ILE A 90 15.76 2.81 6.43
N SER A 91 16.91 2.12 6.33
CA SER A 91 17.72 1.77 7.50
C SER A 91 18.30 3.00 8.19
N ALA A 92 18.82 3.96 7.44
CA ALA A 92 19.37 5.19 8.00
C ALA A 92 18.27 6.09 8.60
N LEU A 93 17.08 6.13 7.98
CA LEU A 93 15.92 6.81 8.57
C LEU A 93 15.45 6.14 9.87
N ALA A 94 15.42 4.81 9.90
CA ALA A 94 15.05 4.06 11.10
C ALA A 94 16.04 4.30 12.26
N GLU A 95 17.35 4.30 11.96
CA GLU A 95 18.40 4.60 12.93
C GLU A 95 18.29 6.05 13.45
N LYS A 96 18.11 7.04 12.55
CA LYS A 96 17.97 8.45 12.91
C LYS A 96 16.80 8.69 13.87
N GLU A 97 15.66 8.06 13.61
CA GLU A 97 14.41 8.29 14.36
C GLU A 97 14.23 7.29 15.53
N GLY A 98 15.18 6.37 15.73
CA GLY A 98 15.11 5.37 16.79
C GLY A 98 14.00 4.33 16.61
N ALA A 99 13.60 4.06 15.36
CA ALA A 99 12.57 3.08 15.04
C ALA A 99 13.09 1.65 15.22
N VAL A 100 12.33 0.79 15.90
CA VAL A 100 12.70 -0.63 16.15
C VAL A 100 12.55 -1.52 14.91
N ALA A 101 11.76 -1.08 13.93
CA ALA A 101 11.58 -1.73 12.63
C ALA A 101 11.01 -0.71 11.63
N ALA A 102 11.31 -0.88 10.34
CA ALA A 102 10.80 -0.02 9.28
C ALA A 102 10.68 -0.78 7.96
N VAL A 103 9.75 -0.34 7.10
CA VAL A 103 9.58 -0.82 5.73
C VAL A 103 9.54 0.39 4.78
N ASN A 104 10.00 0.20 3.55
CA ASN A 104 9.78 1.20 2.50
C ASN A 104 8.26 1.37 2.28
N SER A 105 7.86 2.61 2.00
CA SER A 105 6.47 2.97 1.70
C SER A 105 6.43 4.03 0.60
N SER A 106 5.24 4.20 0.03
CA SER A 106 4.86 5.19 -0.98
C SER A 106 5.67 5.15 -2.28
N PHE A 107 5.12 5.79 -3.31
CA PHE A 107 5.86 6.12 -4.52
C PHE A 107 6.65 7.41 -4.29
N PHE A 108 7.76 7.56 -5.01
CA PHE A 108 8.55 8.79 -5.02
C PHE A 108 9.14 9.01 -6.41
N ASN A 109 9.28 10.29 -6.78
CA ASN A 109 9.81 10.69 -8.07
C ASN A 109 11.23 11.27 -7.91
N PRO A 110 12.20 10.86 -8.75
CA PRO A 110 13.51 11.49 -8.77
C PRO A 110 13.40 12.93 -9.31
N LEU A 111 14.16 13.85 -8.73
CA LEU A 111 14.30 15.25 -9.20
C LEU A 111 15.58 15.44 -9.98
N THR A 112 16.71 15.17 -9.32
CA THR A 112 18.07 15.23 -9.85
C THR A 112 18.86 14.05 -9.32
N ALA A 113 20.12 13.90 -9.72
CA ALA A 113 20.99 12.86 -9.17
C ALA A 113 20.98 12.90 -7.64
N GLY A 114 20.54 11.82 -7.01
CA GLY A 114 20.48 11.67 -5.57
C GLY A 114 19.30 12.33 -4.86
N LYS A 115 18.43 13.09 -5.53
CA LYS A 115 17.29 13.79 -4.89
C LYS A 115 15.95 13.29 -5.41
N GLY A 116 14.92 13.30 -4.58
CA GLY A 116 13.57 12.96 -4.99
C GLY A 116 12.51 13.40 -3.99
N TYR A 117 11.26 13.42 -4.42
CA TYR A 117 10.10 13.80 -3.60
C TYR A 117 9.08 12.68 -3.54
N ALA A 118 8.38 12.58 -2.40
CA ALA A 118 7.26 11.67 -2.25
C ALA A 118 6.11 12.03 -3.19
N ASP A 119 5.50 11.01 -3.78
CA ASP A 119 4.37 11.16 -4.68
C ASP A 119 3.05 10.90 -3.93
N GLY A 120 2.31 11.98 -3.65
CA GLY A 120 1.07 11.95 -2.86
C GLY A 120 1.22 12.54 -1.44
N PRO A 121 0.18 12.37 -0.60
CA PRO A 121 0.17 12.93 0.74
C PRO A 121 1.12 12.19 1.69
N THR A 122 1.94 12.94 2.44
CA THR A 122 2.82 12.42 3.49
C THR A 122 2.51 13.11 4.80
N VAL A 123 2.23 12.35 5.85
CA VAL A 123 1.94 12.85 7.20
C VAL A 123 2.91 12.22 8.19
N ARG A 124 3.57 13.02 9.02
CA ARG A 124 4.50 12.57 10.08
C ARG A 124 4.10 13.26 11.37
N ALA A 125 3.91 12.50 12.44
CA ALA A 125 3.52 13.04 13.75
C ALA A 125 2.26 13.94 13.76
N GLY A 126 1.38 13.77 12.77
CA GLY A 126 0.18 14.60 12.56
C GLY A 126 0.38 15.81 11.64
N ASP A 127 1.63 16.15 11.30
CA ASP A 127 1.95 17.25 10.39
C ASP A 127 1.92 16.77 8.93
N LEU A 128 1.19 17.52 8.09
CA LEU A 128 1.15 17.29 6.65
C LEU A 128 2.43 17.82 6.00
N LEU A 129 3.34 16.92 5.63
CA LEU A 129 4.64 17.26 5.07
C LEU A 129 4.58 17.51 3.57
N SER A 130 3.81 16.70 2.84
CA SER A 130 3.67 16.82 1.39
C SER A 130 2.24 16.53 0.96
N THR A 131 1.81 17.19 -0.12
CA THR A 131 0.66 16.79 -0.95
C THR A 131 0.96 17.15 -2.39
N SER A 132 0.30 16.47 -3.31
CA SER A 132 0.40 16.84 -4.72
C SER A 132 -0.51 18.02 -5.04
N ALA A 133 0.04 19.15 -5.46
CA ALA A 133 -0.73 20.34 -5.86
C ALA A 133 -1.15 20.35 -7.35
N TRP A 134 -0.52 19.52 -8.19
CA TRP A 134 -0.58 19.69 -9.65
C TRP A 134 -1.42 18.66 -10.41
N TYR A 135 -1.52 17.40 -9.95
CA TYR A 135 -2.25 16.35 -10.67
C TYR A 135 -3.69 16.71 -11.01
N ASN A 136 -4.37 17.45 -10.14
CA ASN A 136 -5.77 17.84 -10.35
C ASN A 136 -5.97 19.33 -10.67
N ARG A 137 -4.89 20.08 -10.94
CA ARG A 137 -4.96 21.54 -11.15
C ARG A 137 -5.76 21.93 -12.40
N SER A 138 -5.57 21.20 -13.50
CA SER A 138 -6.15 21.54 -14.80
C SER A 138 -7.22 20.56 -15.27
N LYS A 139 -7.23 19.34 -14.75
CA LYS A 139 -8.21 18.27 -15.02
C LYS A 139 -8.07 17.20 -13.94
N ASN A 140 -9.10 16.40 -13.72
CA ASN A 140 -9.07 15.31 -12.73
C ASN A 140 -8.24 14.13 -13.26
N GLU A 141 -6.98 14.02 -12.85
CA GLU A 141 -6.06 12.95 -13.27
C GLU A 141 -5.96 11.82 -12.25
N MET A 142 -6.01 12.12 -10.96
CA MET A 142 -5.79 11.12 -9.91
C MET A 142 -6.71 11.32 -8.71
N ALA A 143 -6.99 10.24 -7.98
CA ALA A 143 -7.53 10.37 -6.64
C ALA A 143 -6.41 10.91 -5.72
N SER A 144 -6.43 12.21 -5.44
CA SER A 144 -5.42 12.86 -4.59
C SER A 144 -6.07 13.67 -3.46
N LEU A 145 -5.34 13.79 -2.36
CA LEU A 145 -5.54 14.87 -1.40
C LEU A 145 -4.64 16.02 -1.84
N SER A 146 -5.25 17.10 -2.34
CA SER A 146 -4.56 18.29 -2.82
C SER A 146 -4.98 19.50 -1.98
N VAL A 147 -4.03 20.33 -1.61
CA VAL A 147 -4.32 21.64 -0.99
C VAL A 147 -4.59 22.62 -2.12
N ASP A 148 -5.76 23.24 -2.09
CA ASP A 148 -6.11 24.35 -2.98
C ASP A 148 -5.42 25.62 -2.46
N TYR A 149 -4.67 26.32 -3.32
CA TYR A 149 -3.97 27.56 -2.97
C TYR A 149 -4.61 28.75 -3.68
#